data_AF-A0A3M7AM61-F1
#
_entry.id   AF-A0A3M7AM61-F1
#
_cell.length_a   1.000
_cell.length_b   1.000
_cell.length_c   1.000
_cell.angle_alpha   90.00
_cell.angle_beta   90.00
_cell.angle_gamma   90.00
#
_symmetry.space_group_name_H-M   'P 1'
#
loop_
_entity.id
_entity.type
_entity.pdbx_description
1 polymer ?
#
loop_
_entity_poly.entity_id
_entity_poly.type
_entity_poly.pdbx_seq_one_letter_code
_entity_poly.pdbx_strand_id
1 'polypeptide(L)'
;MSSPVIRTPETSPAYSDLEKAEIEQGRENGSRREEVEEEEKNGEDRVRSMETAREGPPDLYLRTPVQQTRSRSSARSHNSYTDGYTHFTGDEEEAQSRGQDKHTADGDDPEKQFEVKFDEDDVMNPKNKPTPRKWLVVVIIAFSSLCVTCASALYTSTYQQLEPEFGVSREVATVGLTTFVCGLGLGPMFLSPLSEFYGRRIIYLCAFGMYFVWLIPCAVAQNIQTMLIVRFFDGLAGSAFLSVAGGTVGDMFTKDKLSAPMVVYTASPFVGPEVGPVVGGFINQFADWRWSFWVLLIWAGVMWTLIFFFVPETYAPVLLRQKAEMLRKETGDDRWQAPIERLQRSVAKTVLWSCIRPFQLLFFEQMCLNLCLLSAILLGIIYLFFGAFALIFENNHGFNQWQTGLTFLGIFVGMVIGVNCDPLWRRNYTRLVSNNGGASEPEYRLPPTILGAMIVPISLFGFAWTTYPW
;
A
#
# COMPACT_ATOMS: atom_id res chain seq x y z
N MET A 1 11.93 -61.26 4.28
CA MET A 1 10.99 -62.28 3.75
C MET A 1 9.62 -61.94 4.33
N SER A 2 8.90 -60.90 3.93
CA SER A 2 8.48 -60.37 2.61
C SER A 2 7.33 -61.16 1.99
N SER A 3 6.11 -60.68 2.25
CA SER A 3 4.80 -61.17 1.77
C SER A 3 4.51 -60.75 0.30
N PRO A 4 3.55 -61.39 -0.40
CA PRO A 4 3.58 -61.51 -1.85
C PRO A 4 2.81 -60.43 -2.64
N VAL A 5 3.20 -60.34 -3.91
CA VAL A 5 2.71 -59.51 -5.02
C VAL A 5 1.60 -60.25 -5.80
N ILE A 6 0.58 -59.54 -6.28
CA ILE A 6 -0.25 -59.98 -7.43
C ILE A 6 -0.47 -58.81 -8.41
N ARG A 7 -0.21 -59.09 -9.68
CA ARG A 7 -0.36 -58.22 -10.87
C ARG A 7 -1.77 -58.33 -11.51
N THR A 8 -2.11 -57.32 -12.29
CA THR A 8 -3.28 -57.11 -13.18
C THR A 8 -3.45 -58.14 -14.31
N PRO A 9 -4.63 -58.20 -14.98
CA PRO A 9 -4.68 -57.76 -16.39
C PRO A 9 -6.00 -57.11 -16.91
N GLU A 10 -5.82 -56.20 -17.88
CA GLU A 10 -6.55 -55.86 -19.13
C GLU A 10 -8.08 -56.03 -19.32
N THR A 11 -8.73 -54.97 -19.85
CA THR A 11 -9.97 -55.06 -20.68
C THR A 11 -10.06 -53.97 -21.78
N SER A 12 -9.97 -54.42 -23.04
CA SER A 12 -10.77 -54.17 -24.28
C SER A 12 -11.44 -52.80 -24.63
N PRO A 13 -11.44 -52.35 -25.92
CA PRO A 13 -11.73 -50.98 -26.35
C PRO A 13 -13.16 -50.71 -26.84
N ALA A 14 -14.20 -51.25 -26.20
CA ALA A 14 -15.60 -51.09 -26.68
C ALA A 14 -16.39 -49.95 -26.01
N TYR A 15 -15.78 -49.18 -25.10
CA TYR A 15 -16.47 -48.15 -24.31
C TYR A 15 -16.29 -46.70 -24.83
N SER A 16 -15.35 -46.45 -25.75
CA SER A 16 -15.05 -45.07 -26.19
C SER A 16 -15.98 -44.50 -27.26
N ASP A 17 -16.77 -45.34 -27.93
CA ASP A 17 -17.58 -44.92 -29.08
C ASP A 17 -19.02 -44.57 -28.71
N LEU A 18 -19.50 -45.03 -27.54
CA LEU A 18 -20.82 -44.65 -27.01
C LEU A 18 -20.81 -43.27 -26.33
N GLU A 19 -19.71 -42.90 -25.67
CA GLU A 19 -19.60 -41.61 -24.98
C GLU A 19 -19.43 -40.44 -25.95
N LYS A 20 -18.89 -40.68 -27.15
CA LYS A 20 -18.78 -39.65 -28.20
C LYS A 20 -20.12 -39.35 -28.89
N ALA A 21 -21.01 -40.33 -29.01
CA ALA A 21 -22.33 -40.14 -29.63
C ALA A 21 -23.29 -39.34 -28.74
N GLU A 22 -23.19 -39.45 -27.41
CA GLU A 22 -24.01 -38.67 -26.47
C GLU A 22 -23.56 -37.20 -26.37
N ILE A 23 -22.29 -36.91 -26.61
CA ILE A 23 -21.74 -35.54 -26.56
C ILE A 23 -22.10 -34.74 -27.84
N GLU A 24 -22.25 -35.37 -29.00
CA GLU A 24 -22.67 -34.69 -30.23
C GLU A 24 -24.17 -34.38 -30.26
N GLN A 25 -25.04 -35.25 -29.73
CA GLN A 25 -26.50 -34.97 -29.65
C GLN A 25 -26.86 -33.87 -28.64
N GLY A 26 -26.06 -33.67 -27.58
CA GLY A 26 -26.26 -32.56 -26.64
C GLY A 26 -25.95 -31.19 -27.22
N ARG A 27 -25.13 -31.13 -28.28
CA ARG A 27 -24.64 -29.87 -28.86
C ARG A 27 -25.55 -29.30 -29.95
N GLU A 28 -26.32 -30.13 -30.67
CA GLU A 28 -27.31 -29.67 -31.66
C GLU A 28 -28.64 -29.18 -31.05
N ASN A 29 -28.99 -29.63 -29.85
CA ASN A 29 -30.24 -29.22 -29.18
C ASN A 29 -30.11 -27.90 -28.40
N GLY A 30 -28.88 -27.47 -28.08
CA GLY A 30 -28.62 -26.19 -27.39
C GLY A 30 -28.73 -24.98 -28.32
N SER A 31 -28.23 -25.09 -29.55
CA SER A 31 -28.25 -24.00 -30.55
C SER A 31 -29.65 -23.66 -31.07
N ARG A 32 -30.60 -24.60 -30.99
CA ARG A 32 -31.97 -24.40 -31.50
C ARG A 32 -32.92 -23.69 -30.52
N ARG A 33 -32.48 -23.43 -29.28
CA ARG A 33 -33.27 -22.71 -28.27
C ARG A 33 -32.94 -21.22 -28.18
N GLU A 34 -31.75 -20.80 -28.60
CA GLU A 34 -31.37 -19.39 -28.60
C GLU A 34 -31.90 -18.63 -29.82
N GLU A 35 -32.15 -19.31 -30.96
CA GLU A 35 -32.73 -18.66 -32.16
C GLU A 35 -34.24 -18.36 -32.08
N VAL A 36 -34.97 -18.87 -31.07
CA VAL A 36 -36.43 -18.67 -30.95
C VAL A 36 -36.81 -17.51 -30.03
N GLU A 37 -35.93 -17.06 -29.14
CA GLU A 37 -36.24 -15.93 -28.23
C GLU A 37 -35.90 -14.54 -28.81
N GLU A 38 -35.18 -14.46 -29.94
CA GLU A 38 -34.88 -13.17 -30.60
C GLU A 38 -35.90 -12.72 -31.66
N GLU A 39 -36.77 -13.60 -32.17
CA GLU A 39 -37.77 -13.22 -33.19
C GLU A 39 -39.09 -12.66 -32.62
N GLU A 40 -39.40 -12.85 -31.33
CA GLU A 40 -40.70 -12.43 -30.76
C GLU A 40 -40.73 -11.01 -30.16
N LYS A 41 -39.61 -10.29 -30.11
CA LYS A 41 -39.53 -8.96 -29.46
C LYS A 41 -39.44 -7.75 -30.39
N ASN A 42 -39.45 -7.96 -31.71
CA ASN A 42 -39.23 -6.89 -32.69
C ASN A 42 -40.46 -6.53 -33.54
N GLY A 43 -41.66 -6.94 -33.12
CA GLY A 43 -42.84 -6.90 -33.96
C GLY A 43 -44.12 -6.37 -33.31
N GLU A 44 -44.10 -5.36 -32.44
CA GLU A 44 -45.38 -4.79 -31.96
C GLU A 44 -45.34 -3.33 -31.46
N ASP A 45 -44.44 -2.49 -31.99
CA ASP A 45 -44.47 -1.04 -31.76
C ASP A 45 -44.69 -0.28 -33.07
N ARG A 46 -45.92 -0.33 -33.59
CA ARG A 46 -46.47 0.67 -34.52
C ARG A 46 -47.99 0.52 -34.62
N VAL A 47 -48.69 1.65 -34.43
CA VAL A 47 -50.16 1.86 -34.57
C VAL A 47 -50.92 1.40 -33.30
N ARG A 48 -51.53 2.24 -32.46
CA ARG A 48 -52.44 3.36 -32.79
C ARG A 48 -52.73 4.24 -31.56
N SER A 49 -52.81 5.53 -31.80
CA SER A 49 -53.27 6.60 -30.91
C SER A 49 -54.79 6.57 -30.66
N MET A 50 -55.19 7.24 -29.57
CA MET A 50 -56.43 8.04 -29.40
C MET A 50 -57.70 7.38 -28.81
N GLU A 51 -58.45 8.22 -28.07
CA GLU A 51 -59.82 8.08 -27.46
C GLU A 51 -59.89 7.61 -25.99
N THR A 52 -59.92 8.51 -24.98
CA THR A 52 -61.03 9.36 -24.42
C THR A 52 -62.04 8.66 -23.49
N ALA A 53 -61.90 8.96 -22.19
CA ALA A 53 -62.90 9.56 -21.27
C ALA A 53 -64.06 8.74 -20.60
N ARG A 54 -64.22 9.03 -19.28
CA ARG A 54 -65.41 8.92 -18.36
C ARG A 54 -65.78 7.52 -17.85
N GLU A 55 -66.22 7.24 -16.60
CA GLU A 55 -66.65 7.96 -15.38
C GLU A 55 -66.65 6.93 -14.19
N GLY A 56 -66.43 7.34 -12.92
CA GLY A 56 -66.25 6.47 -11.70
C GLY A 56 -67.54 6.15 -10.88
N PRO A 57 -67.51 6.12 -9.52
CA PRO A 57 -66.89 5.23 -8.47
C PRO A 57 -68.00 4.61 -7.54
N PRO A 58 -67.87 4.23 -6.22
CA PRO A 58 -66.79 4.16 -5.20
C PRO A 58 -66.63 2.75 -4.54
N ASP A 59 -65.63 2.38 -3.73
CA ASP A 59 -65.37 2.72 -2.31
C ASP A 59 -64.00 2.12 -1.90
N LEU A 60 -63.08 2.91 -1.33
CA LEU A 60 -62.76 3.04 0.11
C LEU A 60 -61.86 1.91 0.66
N TYR A 61 -60.55 2.18 0.82
CA TYR A 61 -59.77 2.02 2.08
C TYR A 61 -58.36 2.65 1.93
N LEU A 62 -58.17 3.75 2.67
CA LEU A 62 -56.93 4.28 3.30
C LEU A 62 -55.56 4.00 2.62
N ARG A 63 -55.06 5.01 1.88
CA ARG A 63 -53.61 5.29 1.78
C ARG A 63 -53.34 6.74 2.16
N THR A 64 -52.65 6.93 3.28
CA THR A 64 -51.91 8.16 3.59
C THR A 64 -50.79 8.31 2.54
N PRO A 65 -50.65 9.44 1.85
CA PRO A 65 -49.49 9.67 1.01
C PRO A 65 -48.30 9.95 1.93
N VAL A 66 -47.32 9.03 1.96
CA VAL A 66 -45.99 9.34 2.44
C VAL A 66 -45.46 10.46 1.56
N GLN A 67 -45.28 11.60 2.22
CA GLN A 67 -44.68 12.81 1.70
C GLN A 67 -43.48 12.46 0.83
N GLN A 68 -43.57 12.79 -0.46
CA GLN A 68 -42.46 12.74 -1.40
C GLN A 68 -41.36 13.64 -0.83
N THR A 69 -40.48 13.04 -0.04
CA THR A 69 -39.23 13.65 0.33
C THR A 69 -38.46 13.69 -0.98
N ARG A 70 -38.38 14.86 -1.59
CA ARG A 70 -37.47 15.14 -2.70
C ARG A 70 -36.13 14.50 -2.33
N SER A 71 -35.79 13.37 -2.97
CA SER A 71 -34.44 12.85 -2.92
C SER A 71 -33.60 13.98 -3.52
N ARG A 72 -32.86 14.68 -2.66
CA ARG A 72 -31.85 15.64 -3.11
C ARG A 72 -31.00 14.84 -4.09
N SER A 73 -31.05 15.21 -5.37
CA SER A 73 -30.17 14.63 -6.39
C SER A 73 -28.78 14.64 -5.79
N SER A 74 -28.14 13.47 -5.72
CA SER A 74 -26.75 13.36 -5.30
C SER A 74 -25.98 14.44 -6.05
N ALA A 75 -25.52 15.44 -5.31
CA ALA A 75 -24.65 16.44 -5.85
C ALA A 75 -23.46 15.64 -6.39
N ARG A 76 -23.32 15.60 -7.72
CA ARG A 76 -22.11 15.13 -8.39
C ARG A 76 -20.98 15.98 -7.82
N SER A 77 -20.30 15.42 -6.82
CA SER A 77 -19.06 15.95 -6.30
C SER A 77 -18.03 15.74 -7.39
N HIS A 78 -17.82 16.77 -8.21
CA HIS A 78 -16.74 16.81 -9.20
C HIS A 78 -15.37 17.06 -8.57
N ASN A 79 -15.26 17.02 -7.23
CA ASN A 79 -14.03 17.21 -6.48
C ASN A 79 -13.82 16.02 -5.54
N SER A 80 -13.50 14.86 -6.11
CA SER A 80 -12.92 13.78 -5.31
C SER A 80 -11.47 14.12 -5.01
N TYR A 81 -11.24 14.85 -3.92
CA TYR A 81 -9.91 15.04 -3.31
C TYR A 81 -9.32 13.73 -2.73
N THR A 82 -9.96 12.59 -2.98
CA THR A 82 -9.79 11.33 -2.26
C THR A 82 -8.91 10.30 -2.93
N ASP A 83 -8.33 10.60 -4.10
CA ASP A 83 -7.23 9.78 -4.61
C ASP A 83 -5.93 10.58 -4.53
N GLY A 84 -5.11 10.27 -3.53
CA GLY A 84 -3.79 10.87 -3.31
C GLY A 84 -2.81 10.64 -4.47
N TYR A 85 -3.25 9.97 -5.54
CA TYR A 85 -2.49 9.70 -6.75
C TYR A 85 -2.97 10.47 -8.00
N THR A 86 -4.20 10.99 -8.07
CA THR A 86 -4.73 11.56 -9.32
C THR A 86 -4.47 13.05 -9.52
N HIS A 87 -4.13 13.82 -8.49
CA HIS A 87 -3.97 15.27 -8.68
C HIS A 87 -2.69 15.68 -9.42
N PHE A 88 -1.80 14.73 -9.75
CA PHE A 88 -0.64 14.98 -10.59
C PHE A 88 -0.84 14.54 -12.05
N THR A 89 -1.86 13.73 -12.34
CA THR A 89 -2.21 13.30 -13.72
C THR A 89 -3.53 13.87 -14.21
N GLY A 90 -4.41 14.36 -13.32
CA GLY A 90 -5.74 14.87 -13.68
C GLY A 90 -5.69 16.10 -14.59
N ASP A 91 -4.75 17.02 -14.35
CA ASP A 91 -4.53 18.17 -15.24
C ASP A 91 -3.96 17.73 -16.62
N GLU A 92 -3.32 16.55 -16.70
CA GLU A 92 -2.80 15.97 -17.94
C GLU A 92 -3.87 15.14 -18.69
N GLU A 93 -4.73 14.41 -17.99
CA GLU A 93 -5.84 13.60 -18.55
C GLU A 93 -7.07 14.46 -18.92
N GLU A 94 -7.38 15.54 -18.18
CA GLU A 94 -8.40 16.52 -18.59
C GLU A 94 -7.94 17.37 -19.79
N ALA A 95 -6.63 17.63 -19.91
CA ALA A 95 -6.05 18.26 -21.09
C ALA A 95 -6.06 17.32 -22.32
N GLN A 96 -5.89 16.00 -22.12
CA GLN A 96 -5.97 15.00 -23.19
C GLN A 96 -7.42 14.70 -23.64
N SER A 97 -8.37 14.62 -22.71
CA SER A 97 -9.78 14.34 -23.05
C SER A 97 -10.51 15.53 -23.67
N ARG A 98 -10.17 16.78 -23.29
CA ARG A 98 -10.64 17.98 -24.03
C ARG A 98 -10.01 18.14 -25.42
N GLY A 99 -8.94 17.42 -25.71
CA GLY A 99 -8.26 17.43 -27.00
C GLY A 99 -8.85 16.48 -28.04
N GLN A 100 -9.69 15.52 -27.65
CA GLN A 100 -10.16 14.47 -28.56
C GLN A 100 -11.41 14.83 -29.39
N ASP A 101 -12.16 15.86 -29.01
CA ASP A 101 -13.41 16.27 -29.69
C ASP A 101 -13.27 17.53 -30.58
N LYS A 102 -12.05 17.95 -30.94
CA LYS A 102 -11.83 19.00 -31.95
C LYS A 102 -10.96 18.52 -33.08
N HIS A 103 -11.57 17.74 -33.97
CA HIS A 103 -11.11 17.62 -35.35
C HIS A 103 -11.46 18.89 -36.11
N THR A 104 -10.81 20.01 -35.81
CA THR A 104 -10.84 21.24 -36.63
C THR A 104 -9.62 22.11 -36.36
N ALA A 105 -8.74 22.17 -37.36
CA ALA A 105 -7.66 23.15 -37.56
C ALA A 105 -6.65 23.29 -36.41
N ASP A 106 -5.68 22.37 -36.39
CA ASP A 106 -4.40 22.51 -35.69
C ASP A 106 -3.65 23.72 -36.29
N GLY A 107 -3.61 24.81 -35.54
CA GLY A 107 -2.73 25.94 -35.79
C GLY A 107 -1.54 25.80 -34.85
N ASP A 108 -0.35 25.62 -35.43
CA ASP A 108 0.97 25.61 -34.80
C ASP A 108 1.04 26.46 -33.53
N ASP A 109 1.09 25.80 -32.37
CA ASP A 109 1.65 26.37 -31.16
C ASP A 109 3.08 25.81 -31.03
N PRO A 110 4.11 26.51 -31.56
CA PRO A 110 5.47 25.98 -31.70
C PRO A 110 6.13 25.63 -30.36
N GLU A 111 5.54 25.99 -29.22
CA GLU A 111 6.04 25.67 -27.89
C GLU A 111 5.61 24.30 -27.36
N LYS A 112 4.53 23.68 -27.87
CA LYS A 112 4.10 22.33 -27.44
C LYS A 112 4.81 21.20 -28.19
N GLN A 113 5.42 21.51 -29.34
CA GLN A 113 6.12 20.54 -30.17
C GLN A 113 7.45 20.05 -29.57
N PHE A 114 8.01 20.78 -28.60
CA PHE A 114 9.28 20.46 -27.92
C PHE A 114 9.11 19.84 -26.52
N GLU A 115 7.90 19.41 -26.16
CA GLU A 115 7.66 18.72 -24.89
C GLU A 115 8.04 17.23 -25.02
N VAL A 116 9.05 16.82 -24.27
CA VAL A 116 9.54 15.43 -24.30
C VAL A 116 8.58 14.53 -23.55
N LYS A 117 7.99 13.56 -24.26
CA LYS A 117 7.17 12.49 -23.70
C LYS A 117 7.89 11.14 -23.83
N PHE A 118 7.45 10.17 -23.03
CA PHE A 118 7.88 8.78 -23.23
C PHE A 118 7.15 8.23 -24.44
N ASP A 119 7.91 7.62 -25.36
CA ASP A 119 7.35 6.80 -26.42
C ASP A 119 6.84 5.48 -25.82
N GLU A 120 5.89 4.81 -26.47
CA GLU A 120 5.25 3.59 -25.94
C GLU A 120 6.26 2.49 -25.55
N ASP A 121 7.38 2.40 -26.28
CA ASP A 121 8.45 1.41 -26.07
C ASP A 121 9.75 1.99 -25.47
N ASP A 122 9.73 3.18 -24.88
CA ASP A 122 10.96 3.82 -24.37
C ASP A 122 11.61 2.98 -23.25
N VAL A 123 12.90 2.63 -23.44
CA VAL A 123 13.72 1.88 -22.48
C VAL A 123 13.89 2.64 -21.17
N MET A 124 13.77 3.97 -21.19
CA MET A 124 13.83 4.83 -20.01
C MET A 124 12.55 4.78 -19.17
N ASN A 125 11.44 4.30 -19.70
CA ASN A 125 10.19 4.18 -18.96
C ASN A 125 10.30 3.07 -17.88
N PRO A 126 10.13 3.39 -16.57
CA PRO A 126 10.14 2.40 -15.49
C PRO A 126 9.11 1.28 -15.68
N LYS A 127 8.00 1.58 -16.37
CA LYS A 127 6.92 0.62 -16.66
C LYS A 127 7.30 -0.39 -17.75
N ASN A 128 8.30 -0.12 -18.59
CA ASN A 128 8.73 -1.03 -19.65
C ASN A 128 9.87 -1.97 -19.20
N LYS A 129 10.34 -1.85 -17.95
CA LYS A 129 11.37 -2.75 -17.40
C LYS A 129 10.85 -4.19 -17.23
N PRO A 130 11.73 -5.21 -17.30
CA PRO A 130 11.33 -6.59 -17.12
C PRO A 130 10.74 -6.83 -15.73
N THR A 131 9.63 -7.56 -15.66
CA THR A 131 8.92 -7.93 -14.43
C THR A 131 9.80 -8.44 -13.28
N PRO A 132 10.80 -9.35 -13.50
CA PRO A 132 11.66 -9.80 -12.40
C PRO A 132 12.49 -8.67 -11.78
N ARG A 133 12.95 -7.70 -12.59
CA ARG A 133 13.70 -6.54 -12.08
C ARG A 133 12.81 -5.63 -11.24
N LYS A 134 11.54 -5.45 -11.63
CA LYS A 134 10.57 -4.68 -10.85
C LYS A 134 10.30 -5.33 -9.49
N TRP A 135 10.11 -6.65 -9.48
CA TRP A 135 9.92 -7.40 -8.23
C TRP A 135 11.16 -7.36 -7.34
N LEU A 136 12.36 -7.45 -7.92
CA LEU A 136 13.60 -7.29 -7.17
C LEU A 136 13.68 -5.93 -6.46
N VAL A 137 13.31 -4.84 -7.16
CA VAL A 137 13.24 -3.50 -6.54
C VAL A 137 12.21 -3.46 -5.41
N VAL A 138 11.01 -4.01 -5.64
CA VAL A 138 9.96 -4.08 -4.60
C VAL A 138 10.43 -4.85 -3.36
N VAL A 139 11.10 -5.98 -3.54
CA VAL A 139 11.61 -6.80 -2.43
C VAL A 139 12.70 -6.07 -1.66
N ILE A 140 13.68 -5.46 -2.35
CA ILE A 140 14.71 -4.64 -1.69
C ILE A 140 14.05 -3.54 -0.88
N ILE A 141 13.06 -2.87 -1.47
CA ILE A 141 12.37 -1.78 -0.80
C ILE A 141 11.58 -2.29 0.41
N ALA A 142 10.84 -3.39 0.27
CA ALA A 142 10.09 -3.99 1.36
C ALA A 142 11.00 -4.40 2.53
N PHE A 143 12.14 -5.03 2.26
CA PHE A 143 13.12 -5.43 3.28
C PHE A 143 13.81 -4.25 3.96
N SER A 144 14.06 -3.15 3.24
CA SER A 144 14.57 -1.90 3.81
C SER A 144 13.56 -1.25 4.75
N SER A 145 12.28 -1.17 4.36
CA SER A 145 11.21 -0.71 5.26
C SER A 145 11.09 -1.57 6.51
N LEU A 146 11.16 -2.89 6.33
CA LEU A 146 11.13 -3.85 7.43
C LEU A 146 12.32 -3.64 8.38
N CYS A 147 13.52 -3.36 7.86
CA CYS A 147 14.69 -3.04 8.68
C CYS A 147 14.46 -1.80 9.55
N VAL A 148 13.90 -0.71 9.00
CA VAL A 148 13.63 0.53 9.73
C VAL A 148 12.58 0.31 10.83
N THR A 149 11.50 -0.41 10.53
CA THR A 149 10.45 -0.66 11.54
C THR A 149 10.81 -1.76 12.53
N CYS A 150 11.69 -2.69 12.16
CA CYS A 150 12.31 -3.64 13.08
C CYS A 150 13.19 -2.91 14.11
N ALA A 151 13.94 -1.89 13.70
CA ALA A 151 14.80 -1.12 14.59
C ALA A 151 14.04 -0.45 15.74
N SER A 152 12.81 0.02 15.52
CA SER A 152 11.99 0.60 16.60
C SER A 152 11.65 -0.43 17.66
N ALA A 153 11.20 -1.60 17.25
CA ALA A 153 10.72 -2.63 18.17
C ALA A 153 11.87 -3.36 18.88
N LEU A 154 12.97 -3.61 18.16
CA LEU A 154 14.15 -4.27 18.69
C LEU A 154 14.76 -3.51 19.88
N TYR A 155 14.66 -2.18 19.90
CA TYR A 155 15.08 -1.35 21.02
C TYR A 155 14.40 -1.74 22.34
N THR A 156 13.13 -2.14 22.32
CA THR A 156 12.39 -2.50 23.54
C THR A 156 12.97 -3.73 24.24
N SER A 157 13.59 -4.65 23.49
CA SER A 157 14.27 -5.83 24.04
C SER A 157 15.58 -5.50 24.74
N THR A 158 16.13 -4.28 24.55
CA THR A 158 17.39 -3.85 25.17
C THR A 158 17.23 -3.30 26.59
N TYR A 159 15.98 -3.01 27.02
CA TYR A 159 15.71 -2.27 28.25
C TYR A 159 16.33 -2.90 29.50
N GLN A 160 16.26 -4.22 29.62
CA GLN A 160 16.78 -4.93 30.80
C GLN A 160 18.29 -4.75 31.02
N GLN A 161 19.07 -4.57 29.95
CA GLN A 161 20.51 -4.34 30.05
C GLN A 161 20.86 -2.84 30.02
N LEU A 162 20.08 -2.05 29.27
CA LEU A 162 20.32 -0.62 29.08
C LEU A 162 19.99 0.21 30.33
N GLU A 163 18.92 -0.15 31.04
CA GLU A 163 18.50 0.50 32.29
C GLU A 163 19.58 0.43 33.39
N PRO A 164 20.14 -0.75 33.75
CA PRO A 164 21.18 -0.84 34.77
C PRO A 164 22.51 -0.22 34.33
N GLU A 165 22.86 -0.26 33.04
CA GLU A 165 24.12 0.30 32.57
C GLU A 165 24.14 1.84 32.65
N PHE A 166 23.05 2.49 32.25
CA PHE A 166 22.96 3.95 32.32
C PHE A 166 22.36 4.46 33.63
N GLY A 167 21.91 3.57 34.53
CA GLY A 167 21.31 3.93 35.81
C GLY A 167 20.01 4.74 35.65
N VAL A 168 19.21 4.44 34.63
CA VAL A 168 17.99 5.19 34.28
C VAL A 168 16.73 4.39 34.58
N SER A 169 15.62 5.09 34.80
CA SER A 169 14.31 4.45 34.95
C SER A 169 13.76 3.98 33.60
N ARG A 170 12.88 2.97 33.64
CA ARG A 170 12.16 2.43 32.48
C ARG A 170 11.38 3.50 31.70
N GLU A 171 10.88 4.51 32.39
CA GLU A 171 10.20 5.66 31.77
C GLU A 171 11.14 6.42 30.83
N VAL A 172 12.37 6.69 31.28
CA VAL A 172 13.39 7.40 30.47
C VAL A 172 13.86 6.51 29.31
N ALA A 173 14.03 5.21 29.52
CA ALA A 173 14.37 4.28 28.44
C ALA A 173 13.28 4.27 27.35
N THR A 174 12.00 4.31 27.74
CA THR A 174 10.85 4.33 26.84
C THR A 174 10.79 5.60 25.98
N VAL A 175 11.31 6.73 26.46
CA VAL A 175 11.43 7.96 25.66
C VAL A 175 12.26 7.73 24.39
N GLY A 176 13.20 6.77 24.38
CA GLY A 176 13.98 6.42 23.19
C GLY A 176 13.12 5.82 22.06
N LEU A 177 12.10 5.03 22.42
CA LEU A 177 11.12 4.50 21.47
C LEU A 177 10.21 5.62 20.99
N THR A 178 9.72 6.46 21.91
CA THR A 178 8.85 7.59 21.60
C THR A 178 9.52 8.57 20.65
N THR A 179 10.77 8.95 20.91
CA THR A 179 11.54 9.86 20.05
C THR A 179 11.77 9.29 18.66
N PHE A 180 12.05 7.98 18.54
CA PHE A 180 12.13 7.32 17.24
C PHE A 180 10.81 7.37 16.47
N VAL A 181 9.68 7.07 17.12
CA VAL A 181 8.35 7.12 16.50
C VAL A 181 7.95 8.55 16.13
N CYS A 182 8.28 9.54 16.97
CA CYS A 182 8.10 10.95 16.64
C CYS A 182 8.91 11.35 15.41
N GLY A 183 10.19 10.95 15.33
CA GLY A 183 11.01 11.14 14.14
C GLY A 183 10.38 10.47 12.91
N LEU A 184 9.89 9.24 13.07
CA LEU A 184 9.23 8.49 12.01
C LEU A 184 7.99 9.21 11.45
N GLY A 185 7.20 9.85 12.32
CA GLY A 185 5.99 10.59 11.91
C GLY A 185 6.29 11.94 11.26
N LEU A 186 7.36 12.62 11.68
CA LEU A 186 7.71 13.95 11.17
C LEU A 186 8.48 13.92 9.86
N GLY A 187 9.32 12.91 9.62
CA GLY A 187 10.20 12.92 8.45
C GLY A 187 9.50 12.85 7.09
N PRO A 188 8.36 12.14 6.89
CA PRO A 188 7.62 12.14 5.63
C PRO A 188 7.19 13.55 5.20
N MET A 189 6.93 14.43 6.15
CA MET A 189 6.48 15.81 5.88
C MET A 189 7.50 16.59 5.06
N PHE A 190 8.80 16.39 5.33
CA PHE A 190 9.88 17.10 4.66
C PHE A 190 10.43 16.30 3.47
N LEU A 191 10.55 14.98 3.62
CA LEU A 191 11.29 14.13 2.68
C LEU A 191 10.42 13.59 1.54
N SER A 192 9.11 13.43 1.74
CA SER A 192 8.20 12.99 0.68
C SER A 192 8.15 14.00 -0.48
N PRO A 193 7.90 15.31 -0.25
CA PRO A 193 7.86 16.29 -1.34
C PRO A 193 9.23 16.45 -2.00
N LEU A 194 10.30 16.32 -1.23
CA LEU A 194 11.66 16.43 -1.75
C LEU A 194 11.97 15.33 -2.78
N SER A 195 11.36 14.15 -2.64
CA SER A 195 11.48 13.04 -3.60
C SER A 195 10.85 13.33 -4.96
N GLU A 196 9.83 14.21 -5.01
CA GLU A 196 9.19 14.62 -6.25
C GLU A 196 10.02 15.68 -6.99
N PHE A 197 10.89 16.43 -6.30
CA PHE A 197 11.77 17.42 -6.93
C PHE A 197 13.10 16.85 -7.38
N TYR A 198 13.76 16.11 -6.49
CA TYR A 198 15.14 15.66 -6.70
C TYR A 198 15.21 14.23 -7.25
N GLY A 199 14.06 13.54 -7.37
CA GLY A 199 13.98 12.15 -7.78
C GLY A 199 13.98 11.20 -6.58
N ARG A 200 13.44 9.99 -6.80
CA ARG A 200 13.25 9.03 -5.71
C ARG A 200 14.55 8.36 -5.31
N ARG A 201 15.46 8.11 -6.26
CA ARG A 201 16.73 7.39 -5.99
C ARG A 201 17.65 8.18 -5.07
N ILE A 202 17.80 9.48 -5.32
CA ILE A 202 18.69 10.34 -4.50
C ILE A 202 18.17 10.39 -3.07
N ILE A 203 16.86 10.55 -2.89
CA ILE A 203 16.25 10.55 -1.55
C ILE A 203 16.44 9.21 -0.85
N TYR A 204 16.31 8.06 -1.54
CA TYR A 204 16.61 6.77 -0.93
C TYR A 204 18.06 6.66 -0.45
N LEU A 205 19.03 7.02 -1.29
CA LEU A 205 20.44 6.88 -0.96
C LEU A 205 20.86 7.81 0.18
N CYS A 206 20.39 9.06 0.16
CA CYS A 206 20.69 10.03 1.20
C CYS A 206 19.98 9.67 2.51
N ALA A 207 18.67 9.39 2.48
CA ALA A 207 17.91 9.13 3.70
C ALA A 207 18.30 7.80 4.36
N PHE A 208 18.42 6.74 3.57
CA PHE A 208 18.83 5.44 4.09
C PHE A 208 20.32 5.42 4.48
N GLY A 209 21.15 6.21 3.80
CA GLY A 209 22.54 6.46 4.22
C GLY A 209 22.62 7.22 5.55
N MET A 210 21.77 8.23 5.75
CA MET A 210 21.65 8.92 7.04
C MET A 210 21.17 7.98 8.15
N TYR A 211 20.18 7.14 7.88
CA TYR A 211 19.73 6.08 8.81
C TYR A 211 20.89 5.15 9.19
N PHE A 212 21.65 4.66 8.21
CA PHE A 212 22.84 3.84 8.46
C PHE A 212 23.88 4.56 9.32
N VAL A 213 24.14 5.85 9.10
CA VAL A 213 25.09 6.63 9.90
C VAL A 213 24.59 6.84 11.32
N TRP A 214 23.30 7.14 11.52
CA TRP A 214 22.73 7.36 12.84
C TRP A 214 22.61 6.08 13.68
N LEU A 215 22.63 4.89 13.07
CA LEU A 215 22.78 3.64 13.81
C LEU A 215 24.15 3.48 14.50
N ILE A 216 25.21 4.14 14.01
CA ILE A 216 26.56 3.99 14.58
C ILE A 216 26.63 4.56 16.00
N PRO A 217 26.24 5.84 16.26
CA PRO A 217 26.23 6.39 17.62
C PRO A 217 25.32 5.62 18.58
N CYS A 218 24.28 4.96 18.09
CA CYS A 218 23.44 4.08 18.91
C CYS A 218 24.18 2.84 19.41
N ALA A 219 25.02 2.22 18.59
CA ALA A 219 25.79 1.04 18.97
C ALA A 219 26.93 1.37 19.95
N VAL A 220 27.50 2.57 19.86
CA VAL A 220 28.61 3.03 20.72
C VAL A 220 28.18 4.00 21.82
N ALA A 221 26.87 4.15 22.05
CA ALA A 221 26.35 5.10 23.01
C ALA A 221 26.90 4.81 24.43
N GLN A 222 27.37 5.86 25.09
CA GLN A 222 27.86 5.83 26.48
C GLN A 222 26.91 6.53 27.45
N ASN A 223 25.88 7.21 26.94
CA ASN A 223 24.93 7.98 27.72
C ASN A 223 23.53 7.86 27.13
N ILE A 224 22.51 7.97 27.98
CA ILE A 224 21.11 7.93 27.56
C ILE A 224 20.73 9.10 26.65
N GLN A 225 21.27 10.31 26.89
CA GLN A 225 20.93 11.49 26.08
C GLN A 225 21.36 11.30 24.62
N THR A 226 22.53 10.69 24.39
CA THR A 226 22.99 10.32 23.06
C THR A 226 22.02 9.35 22.41
N MET A 227 21.56 8.33 23.14
CA MET A 227 20.57 7.38 22.63
C MET A 227 19.26 8.08 22.21
N LEU A 228 18.71 8.97 23.06
CA LEU A 228 17.45 9.66 22.77
C LEU A 228 17.53 10.59 21.56
N ILE A 229 18.59 11.41 21.48
CA ILE A 229 18.76 12.37 20.38
C ILE A 229 19.00 11.63 19.06
N VAL A 230 19.89 10.64 19.08
CA VAL A 230 20.22 9.89 17.87
C VAL A 230 19.00 9.09 17.40
N ARG A 231 18.21 8.51 18.31
CA ARG A 231 16.96 7.80 17.95
C ARG A 231 15.97 8.69 17.21
N PHE A 232 15.84 9.95 17.60
CA PHE A 232 15.00 10.90 16.87
C PHE A 232 15.48 11.07 15.43
N PHE A 233 16.77 11.29 15.21
CA PHE A 233 17.33 11.46 13.86
C PHE A 233 17.33 10.17 13.05
N ASP A 234 17.50 9.03 13.70
CA ASP A 234 17.41 7.69 13.12
C ASP A 234 16.01 7.44 12.57
N GLY A 235 14.97 7.69 13.38
CA GLY A 235 13.57 7.60 12.95
C GLY A 235 13.23 8.63 11.85
N LEU A 236 13.72 9.86 11.98
CA LEU A 236 13.53 10.91 10.97
C LEU A 236 14.10 10.49 9.61
N ALA A 237 15.32 9.95 9.58
CA ALA A 237 15.98 9.48 8.37
C ALA A 237 15.30 8.23 7.79
N GLY A 238 14.91 7.28 8.64
CA GLY A 238 14.24 6.04 8.23
C GLY A 238 12.86 6.27 7.60
N SER A 239 12.13 7.31 8.03
CA SER A 239 10.76 7.55 7.55
C SER A 239 10.64 7.97 6.08
N ALA A 240 11.68 8.61 5.55
CA ALA A 240 11.75 8.99 4.14
C ALA A 240 11.53 7.76 3.25
N PHE A 241 12.15 6.66 3.67
CA PHE A 241 12.08 5.39 2.98
C PHE A 241 10.63 4.89 2.92
N LEU A 242 9.95 4.85 4.07
CA LEU A 242 8.55 4.42 4.18
C LEU A 242 7.58 5.30 3.38
N SER A 243 7.81 6.60 3.34
CA SER A 243 6.91 7.52 2.62
C SER A 243 7.06 7.41 1.10
N VAL A 244 8.31 7.35 0.60
CA VAL A 244 8.59 7.42 -0.84
C VAL A 244 8.41 6.05 -1.51
N ALA A 245 8.61 4.96 -0.76
CA ALA A 245 8.50 3.58 -1.25
C ALA A 245 7.14 3.21 -1.85
N GLY A 246 6.02 3.67 -1.28
CA GLY A 246 4.71 3.47 -1.91
C GLY A 246 4.62 4.09 -3.30
N GLY A 247 5.16 5.31 -3.46
CA GLY A 247 5.20 6.01 -4.74
C GLY A 247 6.09 5.31 -5.78
N THR A 248 7.24 4.77 -5.37
CA THR A 248 8.10 3.99 -6.27
C THR A 248 7.41 2.73 -6.82
N VAL A 249 6.64 2.02 -5.99
CA VAL A 249 5.85 0.88 -6.44
C VAL A 249 4.77 1.34 -7.44
N GLY A 250 4.12 2.47 -7.17
CA GLY A 250 3.16 3.12 -8.08
C GLY A 250 3.75 3.48 -9.45
N ASP A 251 4.97 3.98 -9.49
CA ASP A 251 5.62 4.41 -10.73
C ASP A 251 6.03 3.24 -11.64
N MET A 252 6.33 2.06 -11.07
CA MET A 252 6.83 0.90 -11.83
C MET A 252 5.75 -0.02 -12.39
N PHE A 253 4.55 -0.03 -11.79
CA PHE A 253 3.47 -0.95 -12.14
C PHE A 253 2.25 -0.22 -12.70
N THR A 254 1.58 -0.83 -13.69
CA THR A 254 0.29 -0.33 -14.20
C THR A 254 -0.84 -0.62 -13.20
N LYS A 255 -1.93 0.15 -13.26
CA LYS A 255 -3.06 0.09 -12.30
C LYS A 255 -3.57 -1.35 -12.07
N ASP A 256 -3.64 -2.16 -13.13
CA ASP A 256 -4.12 -3.55 -13.06
C ASP A 256 -3.19 -4.51 -12.31
N LYS A 257 -1.88 -4.25 -12.36
CA LYS A 257 -0.85 -5.11 -11.75
C LYS A 257 -0.29 -4.52 -10.45
N LEU A 258 -0.66 -3.29 -10.10
CA LEU A 258 -0.13 -2.54 -8.96
C LEU A 258 -0.50 -3.15 -7.62
N SER A 259 -1.70 -3.72 -7.51
CA SER A 259 -2.25 -4.12 -6.21
C SER A 259 -1.42 -5.23 -5.53
N ALA A 260 -0.79 -6.16 -6.26
CA ALA A 260 -0.01 -7.25 -5.63
C ALA A 260 1.35 -6.77 -5.05
N PRO A 261 2.18 -6.06 -5.82
CA PRO A 261 3.37 -5.40 -5.29
C PRO A 261 3.06 -4.43 -4.15
N MET A 262 1.94 -3.69 -4.24
CA MET A 262 1.54 -2.75 -3.20
C MET A 262 1.25 -3.45 -1.89
N VAL A 263 0.54 -4.59 -1.89
CA VAL A 263 0.25 -5.36 -0.67
C VAL A 263 1.54 -5.87 -0.01
N VAL A 264 2.47 -6.43 -0.80
CA VAL A 264 3.78 -6.90 -0.28
C VAL A 264 4.55 -5.75 0.36
N TYR A 265 4.57 -4.59 -0.29
CA TYR A 265 5.19 -3.40 0.26
C TYR A 265 4.48 -2.92 1.54
N THR A 266 3.17 -2.76 1.51
CA THR A 266 2.41 -2.24 2.66
C THR A 266 2.45 -3.16 3.87
N ALA A 267 2.61 -4.47 3.69
CA ALA A 267 2.74 -5.42 4.78
C ALA A 267 4.11 -5.33 5.48
N SER A 268 5.17 -4.98 4.76
CA SER A 268 6.54 -5.08 5.29
C SER A 268 6.84 -4.16 6.48
N PRO A 269 6.36 -2.90 6.54
CA PRO A 269 6.52 -2.05 7.72
C PRO A 269 5.84 -2.61 8.96
N PHE A 270 4.72 -3.34 8.82
CA PHE A 270 4.00 -3.90 9.97
C PHE A 270 4.62 -5.20 10.49
N VAL A 271 5.29 -5.96 9.62
CA VAL A 271 6.06 -7.15 10.02
C VAL A 271 7.28 -6.78 10.87
N GLY A 272 7.93 -5.65 10.60
CA GLY A 272 9.14 -5.24 11.34
C GLY A 272 8.95 -5.20 12.87
N PRO A 273 7.89 -4.56 13.40
CA PRO A 273 7.49 -4.58 14.80
C PRO A 273 7.41 -5.97 15.43
N GLU A 274 7.09 -7.00 14.66
CA GLU A 274 6.92 -8.38 15.14
C GLU A 274 8.25 -9.14 15.13
N VAL A 275 9.08 -8.89 14.12
CA VAL A 275 10.42 -9.48 13.97
C VAL A 275 11.42 -8.87 14.96
N GLY A 276 11.26 -7.58 15.28
CA GLY A 276 12.16 -6.85 16.17
C GLY A 276 12.37 -7.50 17.53
N PRO A 277 11.30 -7.80 18.31
CA PRO A 277 11.41 -8.46 19.61
C PRO A 277 11.92 -9.89 19.52
N VAL A 278 11.68 -10.61 18.42
CA VAL A 278 12.24 -11.95 18.20
C VAL A 278 13.76 -11.86 18.08
N VAL A 279 14.26 -11.04 17.15
CA VAL A 279 15.69 -10.85 16.92
C VAL A 279 16.36 -10.23 18.16
N GLY A 280 15.74 -9.22 18.74
CA GLY A 280 16.19 -8.55 19.96
C GLY A 280 16.24 -9.49 21.16
N GLY A 281 15.24 -10.34 21.36
CA GLY A 281 15.20 -11.30 22.45
C GLY A 281 16.33 -12.33 22.38
N PHE A 282 16.68 -12.83 21.19
CA PHE A 282 17.83 -13.72 21.02
C PHE A 282 19.16 -12.99 21.26
N ILE A 283 19.32 -11.78 20.70
CA ILE A 283 20.57 -11.03 20.85
C ILE A 283 20.80 -10.65 22.31
N ASN A 284 19.82 -10.05 22.98
CA ASN A 284 19.98 -9.60 24.36
C ASN A 284 20.04 -10.75 25.38
N GLN A 285 19.56 -11.95 25.04
CA GLN A 285 19.70 -13.10 25.92
C GLN A 285 21.13 -13.66 25.93
N PHE A 286 21.78 -13.68 24.76
CA PHE A 286 23.05 -14.37 24.56
C PHE A 286 24.25 -13.44 24.33
N ALA A 287 24.00 -12.14 24.13
CA ALA A 287 25.00 -11.10 23.89
C ALA A 287 24.58 -9.77 24.54
N ASP A 288 25.43 -8.76 24.38
CA ASP A 288 25.18 -7.42 24.88
C ASP A 288 24.14 -6.67 24.03
N TRP A 289 23.42 -5.73 24.66
CA TRP A 289 22.47 -4.88 23.96
C TRP A 289 23.09 -4.02 22.86
N ARG A 290 24.39 -3.75 22.90
CA ARG A 290 25.08 -3.06 21.80
C ARG A 290 25.07 -3.86 20.51
N TRP A 291 25.11 -5.19 20.60
CA TRP A 291 25.03 -6.08 19.43
C TRP A 291 23.71 -5.96 18.70
N SER A 292 22.63 -5.58 19.39
CA SER A 292 21.35 -5.25 18.76
C SER A 292 21.50 -4.19 17.68
N PHE A 293 22.26 -3.13 17.96
CA PHE A 293 22.51 -2.05 17.01
C PHE A 293 23.57 -2.41 15.97
N TRP A 294 24.56 -3.24 16.31
CA TRP A 294 25.50 -3.76 15.31
C TRP A 294 24.81 -4.64 14.26
N VAL A 295 23.86 -5.49 14.67
CA VAL A 295 23.08 -6.31 13.73
C VAL A 295 22.21 -5.43 12.83
N LEU A 296 21.55 -4.42 13.38
CA LEU A 296 20.80 -3.44 12.59
C LEU A 296 21.71 -2.65 11.64
N LEU A 297 22.92 -2.29 12.07
CA LEU A 297 23.90 -1.59 11.24
C LEU A 297 24.36 -2.47 10.06
N ILE A 298 24.64 -3.75 10.28
CA ILE A 298 25.00 -4.69 9.22
C ILE A 298 23.83 -4.83 8.23
N TRP A 299 22.62 -5.04 8.74
CA TRP A 299 21.42 -5.15 7.90
C TRP A 299 21.20 -3.88 7.07
N ALA A 300 21.23 -2.71 7.70
CA ALA A 300 21.12 -1.42 7.03
C ALA A 300 22.25 -1.24 6.00
N GLY A 301 23.50 -1.60 6.31
CA GLY A 301 24.62 -1.50 5.36
C GLY A 301 24.43 -2.37 4.12
N VAL A 302 23.96 -3.61 4.30
CA VAL A 302 23.64 -4.51 3.18
C VAL A 302 22.51 -3.91 2.33
N MET A 303 21.43 -3.45 2.95
CA MET A 303 20.30 -2.87 2.22
C MET A 303 20.67 -1.57 1.51
N TRP A 304 21.49 -0.72 2.12
CA TRP A 304 21.98 0.51 1.49
C TRP A 304 22.81 0.22 0.23
N THR A 305 23.68 -0.79 0.32
CA THR A 305 24.48 -1.28 -0.80
C THR A 305 23.59 -1.83 -1.91
N LEU A 306 22.58 -2.64 -1.57
CA LEU A 306 21.61 -3.16 -2.55
C LEU A 306 20.80 -2.05 -3.22
N ILE A 307 20.37 -1.03 -2.46
CA ILE A 307 19.68 0.14 -3.02
C ILE A 307 20.58 0.85 -4.03
N PHE A 308 21.86 1.05 -3.70
CA PHE A 308 22.82 1.72 -4.60
C PHE A 308 22.97 1.02 -5.95
N PHE A 309 23.11 -0.31 -5.95
CA PHE A 309 23.36 -1.07 -7.18
C PHE A 309 22.08 -1.42 -7.96
N PHE A 310 20.98 -1.75 -7.27
CA PHE A 310 19.83 -2.38 -7.92
C PHE A 310 18.61 -1.47 -8.09
N VAL A 311 18.49 -0.37 -7.33
CA VAL A 311 17.34 0.54 -7.41
C VAL A 311 17.68 1.71 -8.35
N PRO A 312 17.19 1.69 -9.61
CA PRO A 312 17.37 2.81 -10.53
C PRO A 312 16.44 3.98 -10.16
N GLU A 313 16.60 5.11 -10.83
CA GLU A 313 15.63 6.19 -10.75
C GLU A 313 14.30 5.73 -11.38
N THR A 314 13.20 5.91 -10.66
CA THR A 314 11.86 5.47 -11.06
C THR A 314 10.91 6.64 -11.30
N TYR A 315 11.31 7.87 -10.97
CA TYR A 315 10.44 9.03 -11.11
C TYR A 315 10.39 9.53 -12.56
N ALA A 316 9.22 9.38 -13.19
CA ALA A 316 8.99 9.73 -14.59
C ALA A 316 9.39 11.19 -14.95
N PRO A 317 9.02 12.22 -14.18
CA PRO A 317 9.39 13.60 -14.51
C PRO A 317 10.91 13.87 -14.49
N VAL A 318 11.67 13.23 -13.60
CA VAL A 318 13.13 13.36 -13.54
C VAL A 318 13.79 12.61 -14.69
N LEU A 319 13.25 11.46 -15.08
CA LEU A 319 13.72 10.72 -16.26
C LEU A 319 13.46 11.50 -17.56
N LEU A 320 12.31 12.19 -17.68
CA LEU A 320 12.02 13.06 -18.82
C LEU A 320 12.94 14.28 -18.85
N ARG A 321 13.30 14.84 -17.70
CA ARG A 321 14.35 15.87 -17.62
C ARG A 321 15.69 15.38 -18.13
N GLN A 322 16.11 14.18 -17.72
CA GLN A 322 17.35 13.58 -18.22
C GLN A 322 17.29 13.32 -19.73
N LYS A 323 16.15 12.85 -20.27
CA LYS A 323 15.93 12.66 -21.71
C LYS A 323 15.99 14.01 -22.45
N ALA A 324 15.37 15.06 -21.91
CA ALA A 324 15.43 16.41 -22.49
C ALA A 324 16.87 16.98 -22.50
N GLU A 325 17.64 16.79 -21.42
CA GLU A 325 19.05 17.18 -21.37
C GLU A 325 19.93 16.41 -22.38
N MET A 326 19.63 15.13 -22.64
CA MET A 326 20.30 14.35 -23.69
C MET A 326 19.94 14.86 -25.09
N LEU A 327 18.64 15.07 -25.35
CA LEU A 327 18.17 15.59 -26.63
C LEU A 327 18.70 16.99 -26.94
N ARG A 328 18.84 17.87 -25.95
CA ARG A 328 19.53 19.17 -26.11
C ARG A 328 20.98 18.99 -26.57
N LYS A 329 21.70 18.03 -25.98
CA LYS A 329 23.11 17.75 -26.32
C LYS A 329 23.27 17.11 -27.70
N GLU A 330 22.34 16.25 -28.12
CA GLU A 330 22.41 15.57 -29.41
C GLU A 330 21.92 16.44 -30.57
N THR A 331 20.85 17.21 -30.36
CA THR A 331 20.23 18.04 -31.41
C THR A 331 20.84 19.45 -31.49
N GLY A 332 21.52 19.90 -30.41
CA GLY A 332 22.04 21.27 -30.31
C GLY A 332 20.96 22.36 -30.23
N ASP A 333 19.70 21.97 -30.02
CA ASP A 333 18.54 22.88 -29.95
C ASP A 333 18.05 22.97 -28.49
N ASP A 334 18.19 24.14 -27.88
CA ASP A 334 17.86 24.41 -26.46
C ASP A 334 16.34 24.44 -26.19
N ARG A 335 15.51 24.30 -27.23
CA ARG A 335 14.04 24.38 -27.15
C ARG A 335 13.39 23.16 -26.50
N TRP A 336 14.05 21.99 -26.51
CA TRP A 336 13.56 20.80 -25.80
C TRP A 336 13.48 21.08 -24.31
N GLN A 337 12.29 21.04 -23.71
CA GLN A 337 12.11 21.27 -22.28
C GLN A 337 11.28 20.13 -21.68
N ALA A 338 11.69 19.65 -20.51
CA ALA A 338 10.88 18.71 -19.76
C ALA A 338 9.73 19.45 -19.05
N PRO A 339 8.56 18.82 -18.85
CA PRO A 339 7.42 19.43 -18.16
C PRO A 339 7.78 20.02 -16.78
N ILE A 340 8.72 19.38 -16.07
CA ILE A 340 9.18 19.82 -14.75
C ILE A 340 10.06 21.08 -14.77
N GLU A 341 10.72 21.40 -15.90
CA GLU A 341 11.57 22.59 -16.05
C GLU A 341 10.76 23.86 -16.32
N ARG A 342 9.55 23.71 -16.88
CA ARG A 342 8.59 24.82 -17.05
C ARG A 342 7.98 25.26 -15.71
N LEU A 343 7.98 24.37 -14.72
CA LEU A 343 7.48 24.63 -13.38
C LEU A 343 8.57 25.34 -12.53
N GLN A 344 8.69 26.66 -12.67
CA GLN A 344 9.52 27.48 -11.77
C GLN A 344 8.91 27.53 -10.36
N ARG A 345 9.01 26.44 -9.61
CA ARG A 345 8.56 26.39 -8.21
C ARG A 345 9.76 26.55 -7.28
N SER A 346 9.65 27.49 -6.34
CA SER A 346 10.57 27.56 -5.21
C SER A 346 10.43 26.28 -4.37
N VAL A 347 11.56 25.61 -4.13
CA VAL A 347 11.64 24.37 -3.32
C VAL A 347 11.05 24.61 -1.94
N ALA A 348 11.39 25.74 -1.30
CA ALA A 348 10.87 26.09 0.02
C ALA A 348 9.36 26.29 0.03
N LYS A 349 8.82 26.98 -0.99
CA LYS A 349 7.36 27.18 -1.13
C LYS A 349 6.65 25.85 -1.34
N THR A 350 7.24 24.92 -2.10
CA THR A 350 6.59 23.63 -2.35
C THR A 350 6.67 22.69 -1.15
N VAL A 351 7.80 22.62 -0.45
CA VAL A 351 7.88 21.87 0.82
C VAL A 351 6.85 22.41 1.81
N LEU A 352 6.74 23.74 1.96
CA LEU A 352 5.74 24.34 2.85
C LEU A 352 4.30 23.99 2.44
N TRP A 353 3.97 24.11 1.15
CA TRP A 353 2.64 23.76 0.64
C TRP A 353 2.34 22.26 0.78
N SER A 354 3.32 21.40 0.54
CA SER A 354 3.19 19.96 0.70
C SER A 354 3.10 19.54 2.17
N CYS A 355 3.64 20.31 3.11
CA CYS A 355 3.40 20.10 4.55
C CYS A 355 1.98 20.49 4.97
N ILE A 356 1.38 21.51 4.34
CA ILE A 356 0.03 22.01 4.69
C ILE A 356 -1.06 21.07 4.16
N ARG A 357 -0.87 20.48 2.98
CA ARG A 357 -1.89 19.66 2.30
C ARG A 357 -2.35 18.43 3.11
N PRO A 358 -1.46 17.63 3.74
CA PRO A 358 -1.88 16.53 4.61
C PRO A 358 -2.75 16.98 5.79
N PHE A 359 -2.46 18.13 6.41
CA PHE A 359 -3.31 18.65 7.48
C PHE A 359 -4.66 19.13 6.96
N GLN A 360 -4.70 19.77 5.78
CA GLN A 360 -5.96 20.14 5.15
C GLN A 360 -6.80 18.90 4.88
N LEU A 361 -6.24 17.86 4.27
CA LEU A 361 -6.94 16.60 4.06
C LEU A 361 -7.39 15.97 5.38
N LEU A 362 -6.54 15.99 6.41
CA LEU A 362 -6.88 15.43 7.72
C LEU A 362 -8.06 16.16 8.38
N PHE A 363 -8.14 17.50 8.30
CA PHE A 363 -9.21 18.27 8.96
C PHE A 363 -10.47 18.47 8.11
N PHE A 364 -10.34 18.54 6.79
CA PHE A 364 -11.47 18.81 5.89
C PHE A 364 -12.10 17.53 5.32
N GLU A 365 -11.34 16.44 5.18
CA GLU A 365 -11.87 15.16 4.68
C GLU A 365 -12.12 14.19 5.83
N GLN A 366 -13.38 14.11 6.28
CA GLN A 366 -13.79 13.27 7.42
C GLN A 366 -13.44 11.78 7.26
N MET A 367 -13.51 11.26 6.03
CA MET A 367 -13.15 9.87 5.72
C MET A 367 -11.66 9.61 5.95
N CYS A 368 -10.81 10.54 5.54
CA CYS A 368 -9.36 10.46 5.74
C CYS A 368 -9.03 10.48 7.23
N LEU A 369 -9.62 11.42 7.99
CA LEU A 369 -9.47 11.50 9.44
C LEU A 369 -9.79 10.16 10.13
N ASN A 370 -10.92 9.54 9.81
CA ASN A 370 -11.34 8.29 10.43
C ASN A 370 -10.37 7.13 10.13
N LEU A 371 -9.87 7.03 8.89
CA LEU A 371 -8.90 5.99 8.50
C LEU A 371 -7.52 6.22 9.12
N CYS A 372 -7.06 7.47 9.20
CA CYS A 372 -5.83 7.85 9.88
C CYS A 372 -5.93 7.57 11.39
N LEU A 373 -7.06 7.92 12.02
CA LEU A 373 -7.29 7.66 13.44
C LEU A 373 -7.31 6.15 13.74
N LEU A 374 -8.00 5.36 12.92
CA LEU A 374 -8.00 3.90 13.04
C LEU A 374 -6.58 3.34 12.92
N SER A 375 -5.83 3.76 11.90
CA SER A 375 -4.45 3.30 11.68
C SER A 375 -3.52 3.69 12.82
N ALA A 376 -3.67 4.91 13.36
CA ALA A 376 -2.91 5.40 14.51
C ALA A 376 -3.22 4.61 15.79
N ILE A 377 -4.49 4.29 16.03
CA ILE A 377 -4.90 3.44 17.17
C ILE A 377 -4.32 2.03 17.03
N LEU A 378 -4.42 1.41 15.86
CA LEU A 378 -3.86 0.07 15.62
C LEU A 378 -2.33 0.05 15.81
N LEU A 379 -1.63 1.04 15.26
CA LEU A 379 -0.18 1.17 15.46
C LEU A 379 0.17 1.41 16.93
N GLY A 380 -0.60 2.24 17.63
CA GLY A 380 -0.44 2.47 19.06
C GLY A 380 -0.62 1.20 19.89
N ILE A 381 -1.63 0.37 19.58
CA ILE A 381 -1.85 -0.92 20.22
C ILE A 381 -0.66 -1.87 20.00
N ILE A 382 -0.13 -1.95 18.77
CA ILE A 382 1.07 -2.76 18.47
C ILE A 382 2.25 -2.33 19.35
N TYR A 383 2.47 -1.02 19.51
CA TYR A 383 3.58 -0.51 20.33
C TYR A 383 3.35 -0.72 21.84
N LEU A 384 2.10 -0.66 22.31
CA LEU A 384 1.76 -1.00 23.70
C LEU A 384 2.04 -2.47 24.01
N PHE A 385 1.93 -3.37 23.03
CA PHE A 385 2.26 -4.78 23.23
C PHE A 385 3.75 -5.02 23.55
N PHE A 386 4.67 -4.15 23.11
CA PHE A 386 6.08 -4.25 23.52
C PHE A 386 6.26 -4.16 25.03
N GLY A 387 5.51 -3.29 25.70
CA GLY A 387 5.50 -3.19 27.15
C GLY A 387 4.68 -4.31 27.80
N ALA A 388 3.50 -4.59 27.27
CA ALA A 388 2.55 -5.54 27.87
C ALA A 388 3.04 -6.99 27.83
N PHE A 389 3.62 -7.46 26.71
CA PHE A 389 4.08 -8.83 26.58
C PHE A 389 5.24 -9.12 27.52
N ALA A 390 6.18 -8.19 27.66
CA ALA A 390 7.24 -8.29 28.66
C ALA A 390 6.63 -8.39 30.06
N LEU A 391 5.70 -7.52 30.42
CA LEU A 391 5.09 -7.56 31.75
C LEU A 391 4.33 -8.86 32.04
N ILE A 392 3.56 -9.39 31.09
CA ILE A 392 2.74 -10.59 31.29
C ILE A 392 3.58 -11.86 31.24
N PHE A 393 4.34 -12.07 30.17
CA PHE A 393 5.06 -13.34 29.98
C PHE A 393 6.30 -13.45 30.87
N GLU A 394 7.00 -12.35 31.11
CA GLU A 394 8.18 -12.38 31.98
C GLU A 394 7.79 -12.43 33.47
N ASN A 395 6.91 -11.52 33.93
CA ASN A 395 6.59 -11.46 35.36
C ASN A 395 5.54 -12.50 35.79
N ASN A 396 4.46 -12.70 35.03
CA ASN A 396 3.40 -13.65 35.44
C ASN A 396 3.74 -15.10 35.07
N HIS A 397 4.35 -15.32 33.90
CA HIS A 397 4.64 -16.68 33.41
C HIS A 397 6.10 -17.11 33.56
N GLY A 398 7.01 -16.23 33.98
CA GLY A 398 8.42 -16.56 34.21
C GLY A 398 9.21 -16.86 32.94
N PHE A 399 8.82 -16.31 31.79
CA PHE A 399 9.50 -16.54 30.52
C PHE A 399 10.82 -15.78 30.43
N ASN A 400 11.81 -16.39 29.79
CA ASN A 400 13.08 -15.74 29.47
C ASN A 400 12.92 -14.73 28.32
N GLN A 401 13.90 -13.83 28.11
CA GLN A 401 13.84 -12.79 27.08
C GLN A 401 13.56 -13.34 25.67
N TRP A 402 14.22 -14.44 25.30
CA TRP A 402 14.04 -15.06 23.98
C TRP A 402 12.65 -15.69 23.81
N GLN A 403 12.06 -16.23 24.89
CA GLN A 403 10.71 -16.80 24.88
C GLN A 403 9.67 -15.69 24.75
N THR A 404 9.85 -14.58 25.47
CA THR A 404 9.02 -13.38 25.34
C THR A 404 9.11 -12.78 23.93
N GLY A 405 10.28 -12.78 23.29
CA GLY A 405 10.41 -12.39 21.89
C GLY A 405 9.57 -13.26 20.95
N LEU A 406 9.55 -14.58 21.17
CA LEU A 406 8.79 -15.53 20.35
C LEU A 406 7.27 -15.37 20.45
N THR A 407 6.71 -14.78 21.52
CA THR A 407 5.26 -14.58 21.63
C THR A 407 4.74 -13.57 20.60
N PHE A 408 5.58 -12.67 20.09
CA PHE A 408 5.25 -11.76 18.99
C PHE A 408 4.99 -12.48 17.65
N LEU A 409 5.45 -13.73 17.49
CA LEU A 409 5.12 -14.53 16.31
C LEU A 409 3.62 -14.80 16.17
N GLY A 410 2.84 -14.72 17.26
CA GLY A 410 1.38 -14.82 17.18
C GLY A 410 0.77 -13.68 16.36
N ILE A 411 1.28 -12.45 16.53
CA ILE A 411 0.87 -11.28 15.74
C ILE A 411 1.33 -11.46 14.28
N PHE A 412 2.56 -11.94 14.07
CA PHE A 412 3.09 -12.24 12.73
C PHE A 412 2.25 -13.26 11.96
N VAL A 413 1.82 -14.35 12.61
CA VAL A 413 0.93 -15.34 11.99
C VAL A 413 -0.41 -14.68 11.60
N GLY A 414 -0.95 -13.81 12.46
CA GLY A 414 -2.14 -13.02 12.14
C GLY A 414 -1.96 -12.13 10.91
N MET A 415 -0.81 -11.45 10.81
CA MET A 415 -0.45 -10.63 9.65
C MET A 415 -0.33 -11.47 8.37
N VAL A 416 0.35 -12.62 8.42
CA VAL A 416 0.48 -13.54 7.28
C VAL A 416 -0.89 -14.02 6.81
N ILE A 417 -1.79 -14.40 7.72
CA ILE A 417 -3.17 -14.77 7.38
C ILE A 417 -3.88 -13.59 6.71
N GLY A 418 -3.74 -12.37 7.25
CA GLY A 418 -4.31 -11.15 6.68
C GLY A 418 -3.86 -10.89 5.25
N VAL A 419 -2.56 -11.02 4.95
CA VAL A 419 -2.00 -10.88 3.60
C VAL A 419 -2.52 -11.98 2.66
N ASN A 420 -2.63 -13.21 3.14
CA ASN A 420 -3.15 -14.33 2.34
C ASN A 420 -4.66 -14.21 2.04
N CYS A 421 -5.41 -13.42 2.80
CA CYS A 421 -6.82 -13.11 2.52
C CYS A 421 -7.01 -12.09 1.38
N ASP A 422 -5.95 -11.42 0.90
CA ASP A 422 -6.01 -10.40 -0.16
C ASP A 422 -6.71 -10.86 -1.46
N PRO A 423 -6.51 -12.09 -1.99
CA PRO A 423 -7.23 -12.56 -3.18
C PRO A 423 -8.75 -12.57 -3.03
N LEU A 424 -9.25 -12.84 -1.81
CA LEU A 424 -10.69 -12.81 -1.52
C LEU A 424 -11.23 -11.38 -1.60
N TRP A 425 -10.48 -10.42 -1.02
CA TRP A 425 -10.84 -9.00 -1.05
C TRP A 425 -10.78 -8.42 -2.46
N ARG A 426 -9.80 -8.80 -3.27
CA ARG A 426 -9.75 -8.42 -4.69
C ARG A 426 -10.96 -8.91 -5.46
N ARG A 427 -11.35 -10.18 -5.28
CA ARG A 427 -12.53 -10.73 -5.96
C ARG A 427 -13.79 -9.96 -5.59
N ASN A 428 -13.93 -9.58 -4.33
CA ASN A 428 -15.04 -8.76 -3.87
C ASN A 428 -15.01 -7.34 -4.48
N TYR A 429 -13.84 -6.71 -4.54
CA TYR A 429 -13.66 -5.40 -5.17
C TYR A 429 -14.01 -5.42 -6.66
N THR A 430 -13.50 -6.38 -7.44
CA THR A 430 -13.82 -6.52 -8.86
C THR A 430 -15.31 -6.75 -9.09
N ARG A 431 -15.98 -7.51 -8.21
CA ARG A 431 -17.43 -7.71 -8.25
C ARG A 431 -18.20 -6.40 -8.02
N LEU A 432 -17.80 -5.59 -7.05
CA LEU A 432 -18.41 -4.29 -6.76
C LEU A 432 -18.24 -3.32 -7.94
N VAL A 433 -17.05 -3.26 -8.54
CA VAL A 433 -16.77 -2.42 -9.71
C VAL A 433 -17.60 -2.88 -10.93
N SER A 434 -17.68 -4.20 -11.16
CA SER A 434 -18.50 -4.75 -12.25
C SER A 434 -19.98 -4.43 -12.08
N ASN A 435 -20.49 -4.44 -10.83
CA ASN A 435 -21.87 -4.10 -10.53
C ASN A 435 -22.17 -2.60 -10.70
N ASN A 436 -21.15 -1.73 -10.63
CA ASN A 436 -21.27 -0.28 -10.83
C ASN A 436 -20.92 0.17 -12.26
N GLY A 437 -21.11 -0.70 -13.26
CA GLY A 437 -20.85 -0.37 -14.66
C GLY A 437 -19.38 -0.07 -14.98
N GLY A 438 -18.43 -0.57 -14.19
CA GLY A 438 -17.00 -0.34 -14.38
C GLY A 438 -16.44 0.91 -13.69
N ALA A 439 -17.27 1.71 -13.03
CA ALA A 439 -16.81 2.87 -12.27
C ALA A 439 -16.29 2.43 -10.89
N SER A 440 -15.00 2.68 -10.63
CA SER A 440 -14.37 2.41 -9.33
C SER A 440 -14.63 3.56 -8.36
N GLU A 441 -15.30 3.27 -7.25
CA GLU A 441 -15.45 4.19 -6.12
C GLU A 441 -14.44 3.86 -5.01
N PRO A 442 -13.90 4.87 -4.29
CA PRO A 442 -12.98 4.66 -3.17
C PRO A 442 -13.57 3.76 -2.06
N GLU A 443 -14.88 3.83 -1.85
CA GLU A 443 -15.59 3.09 -0.81
C GLU A 443 -15.54 1.57 -0.98
N TYR A 444 -15.35 1.07 -2.20
CA TYR A 444 -15.30 -0.37 -2.47
C TYR A 444 -14.08 -1.06 -1.84
N ARG A 445 -13.11 -0.28 -1.35
CA ARG A 445 -11.93 -0.76 -0.62
C ARG A 445 -12.11 -0.80 0.90
N LEU A 446 -13.22 -0.28 1.44
CA LEU A 446 -13.54 -0.28 2.87
C LEU A 446 -13.89 -1.65 3.49
N PRO A 447 -14.49 -2.64 2.79
CA PRO A 447 -14.90 -3.90 3.40
C PRO A 447 -13.84 -4.63 4.27
N PRO A 448 -12.57 -4.79 3.86
CA PRO A 448 -11.55 -5.41 4.72
C PRO A 448 -11.31 -4.64 6.02
N THR A 449 -11.35 -3.31 5.97
CA THR A 449 -11.18 -2.45 7.14
C THR A 449 -12.34 -2.60 8.13
N ILE A 450 -13.58 -2.74 7.65
CA ILE A 450 -14.76 -2.97 8.50
C ILE A 450 -14.64 -4.28 9.26
N LEU A 451 -14.23 -5.36 8.58
CA LEU A 451 -14.01 -6.65 9.22
C LEU A 451 -12.88 -6.56 10.26
N GLY A 452 -11.75 -5.94 9.89
CA GLY A 452 -10.62 -5.73 10.80
C GLY A 452 -11.01 -4.95 12.06
N ALA A 453 -11.82 -3.90 11.92
CA ALA A 453 -12.31 -3.10 13.04
C ALA A 453 -13.15 -3.88 14.06
N MET A 454 -13.83 -4.95 13.62
CA MET A 454 -14.59 -5.84 14.52
C MET A 454 -13.70 -6.91 15.16
N ILE A 455 -12.77 -7.47 14.41
CA ILE A 455 -11.88 -8.55 14.88
C ILE A 455 -10.90 -8.04 15.95
N VAL A 456 -10.38 -6.83 15.80
CA VAL A 456 -9.36 -6.28 16.71
C VAL A 456 -9.87 -6.21 18.16
N PRO A 457 -11.02 -5.60 18.49
CA PRO A 457 -11.55 -5.62 19.85
C PRO A 457 -11.78 -7.03 20.39
N ILE A 458 -12.36 -7.94 19.60
CA ILE A 458 -12.59 -9.33 20.00
C ILE A 458 -11.26 -10.00 20.38
N SER A 459 -10.21 -9.77 19.59
CA SER A 459 -8.87 -10.31 19.86
C SER A 459 -8.24 -9.73 21.12
N LEU A 460 -8.44 -8.43 21.39
CA LEU A 460 -7.95 -7.77 22.60
C LEU A 460 -8.66 -8.28 23.86
N PHE A 461 -9.97 -8.51 23.81
CA PHE A 461 -10.72 -9.13 24.90
C PHE A 461 -10.25 -10.57 25.16
N GLY A 462 -10.05 -11.36 24.09
CA GLY A 462 -9.49 -12.70 24.19
C GLY A 462 -8.08 -12.71 24.80
N PHE A 463 -7.23 -11.77 24.39
CA PHE A 463 -5.90 -11.60 24.97
C PHE A 463 -5.98 -11.24 26.45
N ALA A 464 -6.77 -10.22 26.82
CA ALA A 464 -6.93 -9.78 28.20
C ALA A 464 -7.40 -10.92 29.13
N TRP A 465 -8.35 -11.74 28.65
CA TRP A 465 -8.86 -12.88 29.41
C TRP A 465 -7.80 -13.96 29.67
N THR A 466 -6.84 -14.13 28.77
CA THR A 466 -5.81 -15.19 28.84
C THR A 466 -4.55 -14.78 29.59
N THR A 467 -4.49 -13.55 30.13
CA THR A 467 -3.31 -13.01 30.84
C THR A 467 -3.12 -13.54 32.26
N TYR A 468 -4.16 -14.12 32.86
CA TYR A 468 -4.09 -14.61 34.25
C TYR A 468 -3.47 -16.02 34.29
N PRO A 469 -2.47 -16.26 35.16
CA PRO A 469 -2.01 -17.61 35.45
C PRO A 469 -3.11 -18.33 36.24
N TRP A 470 -3.74 -19.32 35.62
CA TRP A 470 -4.77 -20.16 36.24
C TRP A 470 -4.17 -21.15 37.24
#